data_AF-A0AAU6TAD7-F1
#
_entry.id   AF-A0AAU6TAD7-F1
#
_cell.length_a   1.000
_cell.length_b   1.000
_cell.length_c   1.000
_cell.angle_alpha   90.00
_cell.angle_beta   90.00
_cell.angle_gamma   90.00
#
_symmetry.space_group_name_H-M   'P 1'
#
loop_
_entity.id
_entity.type
_entity.pdbx_description
1 polymer ?
#
loop_
_entity_poly.entity_id
_entity_poly.type
_entity_poly.pdbx_seq_one_letter_code
_entity_poly.pdbx_strand_id
1 'polypeptide(L)' 'MWKVLKWIFICWALLLILSDIQISTSLYKYEDNRVVINFPRWQAQKPWGTFEWHAGRVAAHWYGMDGKPETGPRI' A
#
# COMPACT_ATOMS: atom_id res chain seq x y z
N MET A 1 19.61 -22.20 -4.30
CA MET A 1 18.73 -21.39 -3.42
C MET A 1 18.90 -19.88 -3.62
N TRP A 2 20.13 -19.36 -3.73
CA TRP A 2 20.40 -17.93 -3.94
C TRP A 2 19.69 -17.28 -5.15
N LYS A 3 19.64 -17.98 -6.30
CA LYS A 3 19.00 -17.43 -7.51
C LYS A 3 17.50 -17.14 -7.32
N VAL A 4 16.75 -18.04 -6.69
CA VAL A 4 15.31 -17.88 -6.43
C VAL A 4 15.08 -16.73 -5.45
N LEU A 5 15.87 -16.68 -4.38
CA LEU A 5 15.75 -15.63 -3.38
C LEU A 5 15.99 -14.23 -3.99
N LYS A 6 17.01 -14.09 -4.85
CA LYS A 6 17.28 -12.85 -5.59
C LYS A 6 16.06 -12.41 -6.42
N TRP A 7 15.43 -13.34 -7.13
CA TRP A 7 14.25 -13.03 -7.94
C TRP A 7 13.05 -12.64 -7.10
N ILE A 8 12.83 -13.25 -5.93
CA ILE A 8 11.78 -12.86 -4.99
C ILE A 8 11.97 -11.41 -4.55
N PHE A 9 13.19 -11.01 -4.17
CA PHE A 9 13.48 -9.62 -3.78
C PHE A 9 13.26 -8.63 -4.93
N ILE A 10 13.68 -8.99 -6.15
CA ILE A 10 13.46 -8.14 -7.33
C ILE A 10 11.96 -7.98 -7.60
N CYS A 11 11.18 -9.06 -7.59
CA CYS A 11 9.73 -9.01 -7.76
C CYS A 11 9.06 -8.16 -6.69
N TRP A 12 9.48 -8.29 -5.43
CA TRP A 12 8.98 -7.48 -4.32
C TRP A 12 9.27 -6.00 -4.51
N ALA A 13 10.51 -5.67 -4.86
CA ALA A 13 10.91 -4.29 -5.12
C ALA A 13 10.13 -3.69 -6.30
N LEU A 14 9.93 -4.46 -7.37
CA LEU A 14 9.20 -4.03 -8.55
C LEU A 14 7.71 -3.80 -8.23
N LEU A 15 7.12 -4.66 -7.39
CA LEU A 15 5.74 -4.51 -6.92
C LEU A 15 5.58 -3.23 -6.07
N LEU A 16 6.55 -2.92 -5.21
CA LEU A 16 6.56 -1.68 -4.43
C LEU A 16 6.72 -0.44 -5.31
N ILE A 17 7.58 -0.47 -6.33
CA ILE A 17 7.75 0.65 -7.29
C ILE A 17 6.47 0.90 -8.07
N LEU A 18 5.76 -0.16 -8.45
CA LEU A 18 4.47 -0.06 -9.13
C LEU A 18 3.33 0.36 -8.19
N SER A 19 3.52 0.27 -6.87
CA SER A 19 2.52 0.67 -5.89
C SER A 19 2.44 2.20 -5.82
N ASP A 20 1.23 2.68 -5.61
CA ASP A 20 1.00 4.10 -5.35
C ASP A 20 1.31 4.35 -3.86
N ILE A 21 2.44 5.00 -3.60
CA ILE A 21 2.93 5.32 -2.25
C ILE A 21 2.61 6.79 -1.97
N GLN A 22 1.63 7.03 -1.11
CA GLN A 22 1.25 8.35 -0.66
C GLN A 22 1.82 8.60 0.73
N ILE A 23 2.75 9.55 0.83
CA ILE A 23 3.34 9.99 2.09
C ILE A 23 2.70 11.33 2.42
N SER A 24 1.81 11.33 3.40
CA SER A 24 1.25 12.56 3.97
C SER A 24 2.04 12.88 5.22
N THR A 25 2.79 13.98 5.20
CA THR A 25 3.45 14.53 6.39
C THR A 25 2.96 15.96 6.63
N SER A 26 2.61 16.26 7.87
CA SER A 26 2.18 17.58 8.31
C SER A 26 3.01 17.98 9.53
N LEU A 27 3.63 19.15 9.47
CA LEU A 27 4.45 19.69 10.57
C LEU A 27 3.61 20.04 11.81
N TYR A 28 2.33 20.35 11.59
CA TYR A 28 1.42 20.86 12.63
C TYR A 28 0.45 19.80 13.16
N LYS A 29 0.19 18.75 12.39
CA LYS A 29 -0.72 17.67 12.76
C LYS A 29 0.00 16.34 12.62
N TYR A 30 0.64 15.94 13.72
CA TYR A 30 1.31 14.64 13.79
C TYR A 30 0.34 13.47 13.59
N GLU A 31 -0.94 13.66 13.89
CA GLU A 31 -2.05 12.72 13.66
C GLU A 31 -2.38 12.52 12.17
N ASP A 32 -1.89 13.39 11.29
CA ASP A 32 -2.04 13.27 9.85
C ASP A 32 -0.78 12.67 9.19
N ASN A 33 0.26 12.34 9.98
CA ASN A 33 1.48 11.72 9.48
C ASN A 33 1.24 10.25 9.17
N ARG A 34 0.89 9.97 7.92
CA ARG A 34 0.62 8.61 7.45
C ARG A 34 1.31 8.31 6.13
N VAL A 35 1.71 7.05 6.01
CA VAL A 35 2.19 6.44 4.79
C VAL A 35 1.14 5.44 4.34
N VAL A 36 0.58 5.67 3.16
CA VAL A 36 -0.40 4.77 2.54
C VAL A 36 0.23 4.17 1.29
N ILE A 37 0.29 2.85 1.21
CA ILE A 37 0.78 2.10 0.06
C ILE A 37 -0.41 1.36 -0.54
N ASN A 38 -0.78 1.72 -1.77
CA ASN A 38 -1.82 1.05 -2.52
C ASN A 38 -1.18 0.10 -3.53
N PHE A 39 -1.42 -1.20 -3.36
CA PHE A 39 -0.84 -2.21 -4.24
C PHE A 39 -1.49 -2.17 -5.63
N PRO A 40 -0.66 -2.21 -6.71
CA PRO A 40 -1.13 -1.99 -8.06
C PRO A 40 -2.05 -3.12 -8.49
N ARG A 41 -3.16 -2.74 -9.10
CA ARG A 41 -4.04 -3.65 -9.85
C ARG A 41 -4.09 -3.16 -11.29
N TRP A 42 -4.43 -4.06 -12.21
CA TRP A 42 -4.77 -3.71 -13.60
C TRP A 42 -5.74 -2.52 -13.71
N GLN A 43 -6.68 -2.39 -12.76
CA GLN A 43 -7.55 -1.23 -12.63
C GLN A 43 -6.95 -0.26 -11.60
N ALA A 44 -6.36 0.84 -12.08
CA ALA A 44 -5.65 1.84 -11.27
C ALA A 44 -6.49 2.41 -10.11
N GLN A 45 -7.81 2.45 -10.24
CA GLN A 45 -8.72 2.98 -9.22
C GLN A 45 -9.08 1.97 -8.12
N LYS A 46 -8.77 0.67 -8.29
CA LYS A 46 -9.17 -0.41 -7.38
C LYS A 46 -7.95 -1.24 -6.97
N PRO A 47 -7.10 -0.78 -6.04
CA PRO A 47 -5.94 -1.55 -5.59
C PRO A 47 -6.36 -2.89 -4.99
N TRP A 48 -5.49 -3.91 -5.08
CA TRP A 48 -5.72 -5.23 -4.47
C TRP A 48 -5.64 -5.19 -2.95
N GLY A 49 -4.81 -4.30 -2.41
CA GLY A 49 -4.70 -4.07 -0.98
C GLY A 49 -4.15 -2.67 -0.70
N THR A 50 -4.43 -2.20 0.51
CA THR A 50 -3.85 -0.96 1.03
C THR A 50 -3.12 -1.28 2.33
N PHE A 51 -1.91 -0.77 2.45
CA PHE A 51 -1.16 -0.76 3.70
C PHE A 51 -1.04 0.67 4.18
N GLU A 52 -1.61 0.97 5.34
CA GLU A 52 -1.54 2.27 5.98
C GLU A 52 -0.72 2.17 7.26
N TRP A 53 0.25 3.05 7.38
CA TRP A 53 1.11 3.17 8.53
C TRP A 53 1.05 4.61 9.04
N HIS A 54 0.62 4.76 10.28
CA HIS A 54 0.62 6.01 11.04
C HIS A 54 1.46 5.79 12.31
N ALA A 55 2.04 6.85 12.87
CA ALA A 55 2.68 6.80 14.18
C ALA A 55 1.71 6.26 15.25
N GLY A 56 1.84 4.99 15.62
CA GLY A 56 0.98 4.31 16.59
C GLY A 56 -0.18 3.48 16.02
N ARG A 57 -0.40 3.45 14.68
CA ARG A 57 -1.42 2.59 14.06
C ARG A 57 -0.92 1.98 12.75
N VAL A 58 -1.07 0.67 12.63
CA VAL A 58 -0.80 -0.06 11.39
C VAL A 58 -2.08 -0.74 10.95
N ALA A 59 -2.50 -0.51 9.72
CA ALA A 59 -3.66 -1.14 9.12
C ALA A 59 -3.25 -1.74 7.77
N ALA A 60 -3.43 -3.05 7.63
CA ALA A 60 -3.28 -3.74 6.36
C ALA A 60 -4.66 -4.25 5.95
N HIS A 61 -5.12 -3.81 4.78
CA HIS A 61 -6.42 -4.22 4.25
C HIS A 61 -6.23 -4.88 2.89
N TRP A 62 -6.72 -6.12 2.77
CA TRP A 62 -6.76 -6.87 1.53
C TRP A 62 -8.19 -6.86 0.99
N TYR A 63 -8.37 -6.42 -0.26
CA TYR A 63 -9.70 -6.28 -0.87
C TYR A 63 -10.05 -7.45 -1.81
N GLY A 64 -9.26 -8.51 -1.85
CA GLY A 64 -9.55 -9.69 -2.66
C GLY A 64 -9.56 -9.40 -4.16
N MET A 65 -10.29 -10.24 -4.91
CA MET A 65 -10.44 -10.08 -6.36
C MET A 65 -11.38 -8.94 -6.73
N ASP A 66 -12.21 -8.45 -5.80
CA ASP A 66 -13.13 -7.35 -6.08
C ASP A 66 -12.42 -6.00 -6.05
N GLY A 67 -11.33 -5.89 -5.28
CA GLY A 67 -10.55 -4.66 -5.13
C GLY A 67 -11.25 -3.64 -4.24
N LYS A 68 -10.57 -2.53 -3.93
CA LYS A 68 -11.09 -1.52 -2.99
C LYS A 68 -12.50 -1.05 -3.42
N PRO A 69 -13.51 -1.14 -2.53
CA PRO A 69 -14.85 -0.67 -2.85
C PRO A 69 -14.87 0.86 -2.97
N GLU A 70 -15.70 1.37 -3.90
CA GLU A 70 -15.86 2.82 -4.16
C GLU A 70 -16.40 3.56 -2.92
N THR A 71 -17.14 2.86 -2.07
CA THR A 71 -17.67 3.29 -0.78
C THR A 71 -17.03 2.53 0.39
N GLY A 72 -15.75 2.14 0.24
CA GLY A 72 -14.98 1.58 1.34
C GLY A 72 -14.73 2.60 2.45
N PRO A 73 -14.49 2.16 3.70
CA PRO A 73 -14.23 3.07 4.81
C PRO A 73 -13.16 4.09 4.41
N ARG A 74 -13.49 5.37 4.55
CA ARG A 74 -12.49 6.44 4.58
C ARG A 74 -11.72 6.21 5.87
N ILE A 75 -10.59 5.54 5.76
CA ILE A 75 -9.63 5.40 6.83
C ILE A 75 -8.91 6.74 7.00
#